data_AF-A0A6P0V8W5-F1
#
_entry.id   AF-A0A6P0V8W5-F1
#
_cell.length_a   1.000
_cell.length_b   1.000
_cell.length_c   1.000
_cell.angle_alpha   90.00
_cell.angle_beta   90.00
_cell.angle_gamma   90.00
#
_symmetry.space_group_name_H-M   'P 1'
#
loop_
_entity.id
_entity.type
_entity.pdbx_description
1 polymer ?
#
loop_
_entity_poly.entity_id
_entity_poly.type
_entity_poly.pdbx_seq_one_letter_code
_entity_poly.pdbx_strand_id
1 'polypeptide(L)'
;MMVFDPRTIGEPVYKALTRLREPYEQLWHNAEKDEQKKTYYNHLKEQKSQAVELYTYLSTWGLLRLRAEEIALDKRKLGEPKKQLSPEEKANKKNQQGKREVLQEYFGCLETLSDEKNITLDNLKNLDSDKYLGLMGLGLSIAQEFSFWANVVYHDISGDD
;
A
#
# COMPACT_ATOMS: atom_id res chain seq x y z
N MET A 1 28.06 -5.11 -3.12
CA MET A 1 27.21 -5.10 -1.92
C MET A 1 26.74 -3.66 -1.73
N MET A 2 25.50 -3.33 -2.12
CA MET A 2 24.94 -2.02 -1.77
C MET A 2 24.71 -2.03 -0.25
N VAL A 3 25.31 -1.08 0.44
CA VAL A 3 25.06 -0.86 1.87
C VAL A 3 23.63 -0.33 1.97
N PHE A 4 22.75 -1.11 2.58
CA PHE A 4 21.41 -0.67 2.93
C PHE A 4 21.53 0.56 3.84
N ASP A 5 21.13 1.73 3.34
CA ASP A 5 20.99 2.92 4.17
C ASP A 5 19.53 3.05 4.61
N PRO A 6 19.20 2.80 5.89
CA PRO A 6 17.84 2.97 6.37
C PRO A 6 17.31 4.41 6.19
N ARG A 7 18.19 5.40 6.01
CA ARG A 7 17.81 6.79 5.76
C ARG A 7 17.27 7.03 4.35
N THR A 8 17.47 6.12 3.41
CA THR A 8 17.00 6.27 2.02
C THR A 8 15.63 5.65 1.77
N ILE A 9 15.01 5.00 2.78
CA ILE A 9 13.67 4.37 2.64
C ILE A 9 12.54 5.41 2.66
N GLY A 10 12.73 6.51 3.40
CA GLY A 10 11.66 7.49 3.59
C GLY A 10 11.19 8.16 2.30
N GLU A 11 12.11 8.55 1.41
CA GLU A 11 11.79 9.23 0.16
C GLU A 11 10.90 8.40 -0.79
N PRO A 12 11.22 7.13 -1.13
CA PRO A 12 10.36 6.33 -2.01
C PRO A 12 8.98 6.07 -1.39
N VAL A 13 8.89 5.87 -0.07
CA VAL A 13 7.62 5.67 0.64
C VAL A 13 6.77 6.94 0.62
N TYR A 14 7.36 8.08 0.95
CA TYR A 14 6.69 9.38 0.89
C TYR A 14 6.13 9.66 -0.50
N LYS A 15 6.94 9.43 -1.55
CA LYS A 15 6.50 9.61 -2.95
C LYS A 15 5.37 8.66 -3.32
N ALA A 16 5.43 7.40 -2.89
CA ALA A 16 4.38 6.41 -3.16
C ALA A 16 3.04 6.84 -2.55
N LEU A 17 3.03 7.20 -1.26
CA LEU A 17 1.82 7.67 -0.57
C LEU A 17 1.27 8.97 -1.15
N THR A 18 2.15 9.91 -1.52
CA THR A 18 1.73 11.19 -2.12
C THR A 18 1.06 10.96 -3.47
N ARG A 19 1.66 10.17 -4.36
CA ARG A 19 1.08 9.80 -5.66
C ARG A 19 -0.25 9.07 -5.51
N LEU A 20 -0.39 8.28 -4.44
CA LEU A 20 -1.61 7.54 -4.17
C LEU A 20 -2.76 8.46 -3.73
N ARG A 21 -2.46 9.49 -2.93
CA ARG A 21 -3.42 10.48 -2.43
C ARG A 21 -3.89 11.46 -3.51
N GLU A 22 -2.95 12.02 -4.29
CA GLU A 22 -3.16 13.17 -5.19
C GLU A 22 -4.43 13.09 -6.06
N PRO A 23 -4.74 11.97 -6.75
CA PRO A 23 -5.92 11.90 -7.61
C PRO A 23 -7.23 12.03 -6.83
N TYR A 24 -7.28 11.46 -5.63
CA TYR A 24 -8.49 11.48 -4.80
C TYR A 24 -8.66 12.81 -4.08
N GLU A 25 -7.56 13.49 -3.73
CA GLU A 25 -7.59 14.85 -3.20
C GLU A 25 -8.18 15.83 -4.22
N GLN A 26 -7.74 15.76 -5.48
CA GLN A 26 -8.32 16.58 -6.55
C GLN A 26 -9.82 16.32 -6.74
N LEU A 27 -10.22 15.04 -6.76
CA LEU A 27 -11.64 14.67 -6.85
C LEU A 27 -12.45 15.12 -5.63
N TRP A 28 -11.86 15.06 -4.44
CA TRP A 28 -12.48 15.48 -3.20
C TRP A 28 -12.73 16.99 -3.15
N HIS A 29 -11.78 17.80 -3.64
CA HIS A 29 -11.94 19.25 -3.75
C HIS A 29 -12.90 19.68 -4.86
N ASN A 30 -12.95 18.93 -5.96
CA ASN A 30 -13.82 19.21 -7.10
C ASN A 30 -15.23 18.58 -6.97
N ALA A 31 -15.49 17.81 -5.91
CA ALA A 31 -16.79 17.18 -5.69
C ALA A 31 -17.87 18.23 -5.37
N GLU A 32 -18.89 18.30 -6.22
CA GLU A 32 -20.05 19.18 -6.02
C GLU A 32 -21.07 18.59 -5.04
N LYS A 33 -21.13 17.25 -4.95
CA LYS A 33 -22.10 16.53 -4.12
C LYS A 33 -21.45 16.00 -2.85
N ASP A 34 -22.15 16.16 -1.73
CA ASP A 34 -21.71 15.64 -0.42
C ASP A 34 -21.43 14.14 -0.44
N GLU A 35 -22.23 13.37 -1.17
CA GLU A 35 -22.04 11.92 -1.29
C GLU A 35 -20.72 11.56 -2.00
N GLN A 36 -20.37 12.26 -3.08
CA GLN A 36 -19.08 12.07 -3.77
C GLN A 36 -17.93 12.46 -2.86
N LYS A 37 -18.05 13.61 -2.20
CA LYS A 37 -17.06 14.10 -1.25
C LYS A 37 -16.80 13.07 -0.14
N LYS A 38 -17.87 12.47 0.40
CA LYS A 38 -17.80 11.40 1.40
C LYS A 38 -17.14 10.13 0.85
N THR A 39 -17.44 9.75 -0.39
CA THR A 39 -16.82 8.58 -1.04
C THR A 39 -15.31 8.75 -1.19
N TYR A 40 -14.82 9.88 -1.70
CA TYR A 40 -13.38 10.14 -1.84
C TYR A 40 -12.69 10.26 -0.48
N TYR A 41 -13.32 10.92 0.49
CA TYR A 41 -12.81 11.00 1.86
C TYR A 41 -12.66 9.60 2.49
N ASN A 42 -13.68 8.74 2.35
CA ASN A 42 -13.61 7.37 2.87
C ASN A 42 -12.51 6.56 2.21
N HIS A 43 -12.28 6.75 0.91
CA HIS A 43 -11.19 6.08 0.19
C HIS A 43 -9.82 6.52 0.71
N LEU A 44 -9.60 7.82 0.90
CA LEU A 44 -8.39 8.37 1.53
C LEU A 44 -8.21 7.85 2.97
N LYS A 45 -9.31 7.71 3.72
CA LYS A 45 -9.31 7.13 5.07
C LYS A 45 -8.89 5.66 5.07
N GLU A 46 -9.38 4.86 4.12
CA GLU A 46 -8.94 3.47 3.94
C GLU A 46 -7.44 3.40 3.64
N GLN A 47 -6.92 4.28 2.77
CA GLN A 47 -5.49 4.35 2.46
C GLN A 47 -4.66 4.68 3.71
N LYS A 48 -5.06 5.71 4.47
CA LYS A 48 -4.40 6.09 5.72
C LYS A 48 -4.37 4.94 6.72
N SER A 49 -5.52 4.34 7.03
CA SER A 49 -5.63 3.23 7.98
C SER A 49 -4.76 2.05 7.55
N GLN A 50 -4.81 1.64 6.28
CA GLN A 50 -3.98 0.55 5.79
C GLN A 50 -2.48 0.85 5.94
N ALA A 51 -2.04 2.06 5.60
CA ALA A 51 -0.63 2.44 5.68
C ALA A 51 -0.11 2.45 7.13
N VAL A 52 -0.93 2.90 8.08
CA VAL A 52 -0.61 2.89 9.51
C VAL A 52 -0.54 1.47 10.08
N GLU A 53 -1.46 0.59 9.66
CA GLU A 53 -1.59 -0.77 10.18
C GLU A 53 -0.58 -1.77 9.59
N LEU A 54 0.08 -1.44 8.48
CA LEU A 54 1.02 -2.34 7.77
C LEU A 54 2.08 -2.95 8.69
N TYR A 55 2.67 -2.15 9.58
CA TYR A 55 3.73 -2.64 10.48
C TYR A 55 3.21 -3.69 11.45
N THR A 56 2.10 -3.39 12.12
CA THR A 56 1.45 -4.29 13.07
C THR A 56 1.00 -5.58 12.39
N TYR A 57 0.41 -5.46 11.19
CA TYR A 57 0.01 -6.63 10.41
C TYR A 57 1.21 -7.50 10.05
N LEU A 58 2.26 -6.90 9.49
CA LEU A 58 3.42 -7.62 9.00
C LEU A 58 4.20 -8.29 10.13
N SER A 59 4.32 -7.63 11.28
CA SER A 59 4.98 -8.19 12.47
C SER A 59 4.20 -9.36 13.07
N THR A 60 2.88 -9.39 12.91
CA THR A 60 2.00 -10.46 13.43
C THR A 60 1.92 -11.65 12.47
N TRP A 61 1.75 -11.38 11.18
CA TRP A 61 1.34 -12.40 10.21
C TRP A 61 2.40 -12.73 9.14
N GLY A 62 3.39 -11.87 8.94
CA GLY A 62 4.43 -12.05 7.94
C GLY A 62 4.01 -11.72 6.49
N LEU A 63 5.02 -11.66 5.62
CA LEU A 63 4.92 -11.17 4.25
C LEU A 63 4.09 -12.09 3.35
N LEU A 64 4.15 -13.41 3.58
CA LEU A 64 3.36 -14.39 2.84
C LEU A 64 1.87 -14.12 2.94
N ARG A 65 1.36 -13.86 4.15
CA ARG A 65 -0.08 -13.59 4.36
C ARG A 65 -0.47 -12.25 3.77
N LEU A 66 0.36 -11.21 3.97
CA LEU A 66 0.14 -9.89 3.41
C LEU A 66 0.02 -9.94 1.87
N ARG A 67 0.88 -10.75 1.21
CA ARG A 67 0.82 -10.93 -0.24
C ARG A 67 -0.42 -11.68 -0.69
N ALA A 68 -0.83 -12.72 0.05
CA ALA A 68 -2.08 -13.43 -0.23
C ALA A 68 -3.31 -12.52 -0.10
N GLU A 69 -3.32 -11.60 0.87
CA GLU A 69 -4.38 -10.62 1.07
C GLU A 69 -4.46 -9.61 -0.08
N GLU A 70 -3.32 -9.07 -0.54
CA GLU A 70 -3.29 -8.18 -1.71
C GLU A 70 -3.89 -8.85 -2.95
N ILE A 71 -3.56 -10.13 -3.19
CA ILE A 71 -4.13 -10.93 -4.28
C ILE A 71 -5.64 -11.14 -4.10
N ALA A 72 -6.10 -11.43 -2.87
CA ALA A 72 -7.51 -11.64 -2.58
C ALA A 72 -8.35 -10.36 -2.77
N LEU A 73 -7.82 -9.21 -2.37
CA LEU A 73 -8.46 -7.90 -2.55
C LEU A 73 -8.55 -7.49 -4.01
N ASP A 74 -7.66 -8.02 -4.85
CA ASP A 74 -7.72 -7.79 -6.29
C ASP A 74 -9.00 -8.36 -6.93
N LYS A 75 -9.58 -9.43 -6.34
CA LYS A 75 -10.75 -10.17 -6.88
C LYS A 75 -10.64 -10.46 -8.39
N ARG A 76 -9.42 -10.53 -8.92
CA ARG A 76 -9.18 -10.89 -10.32
C ARG A 76 -9.42 -12.38 -10.47
N LYS A 77 -10.12 -12.78 -11.53
CA LYS A 77 -9.91 -14.12 -12.08
C LYS A 77 -8.49 -14.12 -12.66
N LEU A 78 -7.65 -15.07 -12.25
CA LEU A 78 -6.33 -15.26 -12.83
C LEU A 78 -6.48 -15.30 -14.37
N GLY A 79 -5.90 -14.34 -15.09
CA GLY A 79 -5.93 -14.29 -16.57
C GLY A 79 -6.73 -13.13 -17.20
N GLU A 80 -7.48 -12.33 -16.44
CA GLU A 80 -8.16 -11.15 -17.02
C GLU A 80 -7.19 -9.95 -17.18
N PRO A 81 -7.27 -9.19 -18.30
CA PRO A 81 -6.44 -8.01 -18.50
C PRO A 81 -6.73 -6.94 -17.44
N LYS A 82 -5.70 -6.19 -17.03
CA LYS A 82 -5.84 -5.06 -16.09
C LYS A 82 -6.78 -4.01 -16.72
N LYS A 83 -8.06 -3.98 -16.32
CA LYS A 83 -8.92 -2.85 -16.62
C LYS A 83 -8.37 -1.64 -15.86
N GLN A 84 -7.88 -0.64 -16.59
CA GLN A 84 -7.58 0.67 -15.98
C GLN A 84 -8.92 1.26 -15.51
N LEU A 85 -9.10 1.27 -14.19
CA LEU A 85 -10.20 1.95 -13.53
C LEU A 85 -9.76 3.37 -13.23
N SER A 86 -10.63 4.33 -13.54
CA SER A 86 -10.46 5.71 -13.10
C SER A 86 -10.48 5.79 -11.56
N PRO A 87 -9.85 6.82 -10.97
CA PRO A 87 -9.92 7.02 -9.51
C PRO A 87 -11.36 7.10 -8.99
N GLU A 88 -12.29 7.66 -9.76
CA GLU A 88 -13.72 7.69 -9.42
C GLU A 88 -14.33 6.28 -9.31
N GLU A 89 -14.09 5.41 -10.28
CA GLU A 89 -14.58 4.03 -10.26
C GLU A 89 -13.96 3.22 -9.11
N LYS A 90 -12.70 3.50 -8.78
CA LYS A 90 -12.00 2.86 -7.66
C LYS A 90 -12.61 3.26 -6.32
N ALA A 91 -12.86 4.55 -6.09
CA ALA A 91 -13.44 5.04 -4.85
C ALA A 91 -14.87 4.53 -4.62
N ASN A 92 -15.66 4.36 -5.69
CA ASN A 92 -17.02 3.83 -5.61
C ASN A 92 -17.07 2.31 -5.40
N LYS A 93 -15.94 1.59 -5.49
CA LYS A 93 -15.90 0.14 -5.37
C LYS A 93 -15.94 -0.27 -3.89
N LYS A 94 -17.00 -0.95 -3.47
CA LYS A 94 -17.21 -1.48 -2.09
C LYS A 94 -16.26 -2.63 -1.68
N ASN A 95 -15.00 -2.64 -2.13
CA ASN A 95 -14.07 -3.75 -1.95
C ASN A 95 -12.75 -3.35 -1.27
N GLN A 96 -12.77 -2.34 -0.39
CA GLN A 96 -11.56 -1.88 0.30
C GLN A 96 -10.44 -1.51 -0.70
N GLN A 97 -10.83 -0.82 -1.78
CA GLN A 97 -9.94 -0.55 -2.90
C GLN A 97 -8.79 0.38 -2.46
N GLY A 98 -9.01 1.28 -1.51
CA GLY A 98 -7.95 2.11 -0.94
C GLY A 98 -6.89 1.28 -0.24
N LYS A 99 -7.30 0.28 0.54
CA LYS A 99 -6.37 -0.67 1.19
C LYS A 99 -5.52 -1.41 0.17
N ARG A 100 -6.15 -1.92 -0.88
CA ARG A 100 -5.44 -2.64 -1.93
C ARG A 100 -4.35 -1.78 -2.59
N GLU A 101 -4.65 -0.52 -2.92
CA GLU A 101 -3.67 0.34 -3.58
C GLU A 101 -2.45 0.60 -2.67
N VAL A 102 -2.66 0.75 -1.36
CA VAL A 102 -1.55 0.85 -0.40
C VAL A 102 -0.70 -0.40 -0.39
N LEU A 103 -1.31 -1.60 -0.40
CA LEU A 103 -0.56 -2.85 -0.48
C LEU A 103 0.27 -2.95 -1.77
N GLN A 104 -0.27 -2.47 -2.89
CA GLN A 104 0.43 -2.46 -4.18
C GLN A 104 1.64 -1.53 -4.16
N GLU A 105 1.49 -0.32 -3.63
CA GLU A 105 2.59 0.61 -3.44
C GLU A 105 3.64 0.06 -2.46
N TYR A 106 3.20 -0.56 -1.36
CA TYR A 106 4.10 -1.22 -0.40
C TYR A 106 4.96 -2.30 -1.07
N PHE A 107 4.35 -3.21 -1.82
CA PHE A 107 5.10 -4.24 -2.56
C PHE A 107 5.98 -3.64 -3.65
N GLY A 108 5.55 -2.55 -4.30
CA GLY A 108 6.38 -1.82 -5.26
C GLY A 108 7.63 -1.20 -4.62
N CYS A 109 7.49 -0.60 -3.45
CA CYS A 109 8.63 -0.12 -2.66
C CYS A 109 9.55 -1.26 -2.24
N LEU A 110 8.98 -2.38 -1.77
CA LEU A 110 9.74 -3.55 -1.35
C LEU A 110 10.56 -4.12 -2.52
N GLU A 111 9.97 -4.31 -3.69
CA GLU A 111 10.66 -4.79 -4.90
C GLU A 111 11.76 -3.84 -5.37
N THR A 112 11.53 -2.53 -5.25
CA THR A 112 12.52 -1.51 -5.66
C THR A 112 13.72 -1.49 -4.71
N LEU A 113 13.47 -1.59 -3.40
CA LEU A 113 14.50 -1.48 -2.37
C LEU A 113 15.25 -2.79 -2.11
N SER A 114 14.62 -3.93 -2.38
CA SER A 114 15.28 -5.24 -2.27
C SER A 114 16.08 -5.60 -3.53
N ASP A 115 15.88 -4.89 -4.64
CA ASP A 115 16.33 -5.28 -5.99
C ASP A 115 15.78 -6.64 -6.46
N GLU A 116 14.76 -7.17 -5.77
CA GLU A 116 14.05 -8.40 -6.12
C GLU A 116 12.76 -8.04 -6.85
N LYS A 117 12.73 -8.30 -8.15
CA LYS A 117 11.51 -8.08 -8.95
C LYS A 117 10.52 -9.20 -8.72
N ASN A 118 9.23 -8.85 -8.78
CA ASN A 118 8.13 -9.81 -8.82
C ASN A 118 8.09 -10.69 -7.57
N ILE A 119 7.85 -10.06 -6.41
CA ILE A 119 7.64 -10.74 -5.13
C ILE A 119 6.27 -11.42 -5.19
N THR A 120 6.21 -12.59 -5.80
CA THR A 120 5.00 -13.41 -5.91
C THR A 120 4.87 -14.34 -4.71
N LEU A 121 3.66 -14.86 -4.50
CA LEU A 121 3.43 -15.85 -3.45
C LEU A 121 4.28 -17.11 -3.64
N ASP A 122 4.48 -17.54 -4.89
CA ASP A 122 5.29 -18.73 -5.21
C ASP A 122 6.77 -18.47 -4.99
N ASN A 123 7.27 -17.28 -5.35
CA ASN A 123 8.67 -16.91 -5.08
C ASN A 123 8.92 -16.84 -3.58
N LEU A 124 8.03 -16.21 -2.81
CA LEU A 124 8.16 -16.09 -1.36
C LEU A 124 8.18 -17.45 -0.65
N LYS A 125 7.40 -18.43 -1.10
CA LYS A 125 7.37 -19.79 -0.53
C LYS A 125 8.66 -20.57 -0.78
N ASN A 126 9.37 -20.26 -1.85
CA ASN A 126 10.57 -20.96 -2.29
C ASN A 126 11.88 -20.28 -1.86
N LEU A 127 11.79 -19.13 -1.16
CA LEU A 127 12.97 -18.49 -0.57
C LEU A 127 13.56 -19.36 0.54
N ASP A 128 14.89 -19.38 0.63
CA ASP A 128 15.56 -19.89 1.81
C ASP A 128 15.25 -19.01 3.04
N SER A 129 15.45 -19.57 4.23
CA SER A 129 15.10 -18.90 5.48
C SER A 129 15.85 -17.58 5.68
N ASP A 130 17.11 -17.49 5.28
CA ASP A 130 17.92 -16.30 5.47
C ASP A 130 17.47 -15.15 4.57
N LYS A 131 17.19 -15.44 3.29
CA LYS A 131 16.63 -14.47 2.35
C LYS A 131 15.24 -14.02 2.75
N TYR A 132 14.40 -14.95 3.19
CA TYR A 132 13.05 -14.61 3.66
C TYR A 132 13.12 -13.68 4.88
N LEU A 133 13.98 -13.97 5.86
CA LEU A 133 14.16 -13.13 7.04
C LEU A 133 14.75 -11.76 6.69
N GLY A 134 15.70 -11.69 5.74
CA GLY A 134 16.24 -10.42 5.23
C GLY A 134 15.15 -9.56 4.58
N LEU A 135 14.33 -10.17 3.72
CA LEU A 135 13.20 -9.49 3.06
C LEU A 135 12.12 -9.08 4.06
N MET A 136 11.85 -9.90 5.08
CA MET A 136 10.95 -9.57 6.19
C MET A 136 11.45 -8.35 6.98
N GLY A 137 12.74 -8.29 7.31
CA GLY A 137 13.34 -7.15 8.03
C GLY A 137 13.27 -5.85 7.24
N LEU A 138 13.55 -5.92 5.93
CA LEU A 138 13.36 -4.79 5.02
C LEU A 138 11.88 -4.38 4.95
N GLY A 139 10.98 -5.35 4.79
CA GLY A 139 9.54 -5.12 4.75
C GLY A 139 9.01 -4.44 6.02
N LEU A 140 9.48 -4.86 7.20
CA LEU A 140 9.14 -4.21 8.47
C LEU A 140 9.64 -2.76 8.52
N SER A 141 10.85 -2.50 8.03
CA SER A 141 11.41 -1.15 7.97
C SER A 141 10.59 -0.24 7.04
N ILE A 142 10.20 -0.76 5.86
CA ILE A 142 9.32 -0.05 4.92
C ILE A 142 7.94 0.19 5.54
N ALA A 143 7.35 -0.82 6.18
CA ALA A 143 6.03 -0.71 6.82
C ALA A 143 6.03 0.35 7.93
N GLN A 144 7.13 0.47 8.68
CA GLN A 144 7.30 1.54 9.68
C GLN A 144 7.32 2.93 9.03
N GLU A 145 8.04 3.10 7.92
CA GLU A 145 8.04 4.35 7.15
C GLU A 145 6.66 4.66 6.58
N PHE A 146 5.91 3.66 6.10
CA PHE A 146 4.52 3.85 5.65
C PHE A 146 3.65 4.41 6.77
N SER A 147 3.77 3.87 7.98
CA SER A 147 3.03 4.34 9.14
C SER A 147 3.40 5.78 9.53
N PHE A 148 4.69 6.11 9.51
CA PHE A 148 5.18 7.46 9.78
C PHE A 148 4.67 8.48 8.75
N TRP A 149 4.93 8.23 7.47
CA TRP A 149 4.56 9.14 6.40
C TRP A 149 3.07 9.22 6.15
N ALA A 150 2.28 8.19 6.50
CA ALA A 150 0.82 8.26 6.40
C ALA A 150 0.24 9.40 7.25
N ASN A 151 0.80 9.67 8.43
CA ASN A 151 0.32 10.78 9.27
C ASN A 151 0.64 12.15 8.69
N VAL A 152 1.75 12.27 7.96
CA VAL A 152 2.16 13.51 7.28
C VAL A 152 1.38 13.71 5.98
N VAL A 153 1.31 12.67 5.15
CA VAL A 153 0.65 12.72 3.85
C VAL A 153 -0.86 12.82 4.00
N TYR A 154 -1.47 12.20 5.01
CA TYR A 154 -2.91 12.23 5.28
C TYR A 154 -3.26 13.05 6.54
N HIS A 155 -2.61 14.20 6.70
CA HIS A 155 -2.71 15.04 7.90
C HIS A 155 -4.12 15.64 8.15
N ASP A 156 -4.90 15.83 7.09
CA ASP A 156 -6.25 16.40 7.05
C ASP A 156 -7.36 15.34 7.04
N ILE A 157 -6.98 14.05 7.01
CA ILE A 157 -7.91 12.93 7.12
C ILE A 157 -7.91 12.47 8.58
N SER A 158 -9.03 12.64 9.27
CA SER A 158 -9.17 12.20 10.65
C SER A 158 -9.03 10.68 10.74
N GLY A 159 -8.18 10.19 11.66
CA GLY A 159 -8.25 8.80 12.11
C GLY A 159 -9.58 8.57 12.82
N ASP A 160 -10.18 7.39 12.67
CA ASP A 160 -11.09 6.92 13.72
C ASP A 160 -10.20 6.60 14.92
N ASP A 161 -9.91 7.60 15.75
CA ASP A 161 -9.51 7.37 17.14
C ASP A 161 -10.76 6.96 17.94
#